data_AF-A0A937ZRA8-F1
#
_entry.id   AF-A0A937ZRA8-F1
#
_cell.length_a   1.000
_cell.length_b   1.000
_cell.length_c   1.000
_cell.angle_alpha   90.00
_cell.angle_beta   90.00
_cell.angle_gamma   90.00
#
_symmetry.space_group_name_H-M   'P 1'
#
loop_
_entity.id
_entity.type
_entity.pdbx_description
1 polymer ?
#
loop_
_entity_poly.entity_id
_entity_poly.type
_entity_poly.pdbx_seq_one_letter_code
_entity_poly.pdbx_strand_id
1 'polypeptide(L)'
;MATRPAITEKAIAYFRSESKPVAGSVPLSTSKYLNSPLFVHAFAQRSLRRYGHDVPTTYDVPDMLRGIADVTDLEEVRQALDEEKASNPAFREWIEARRISRYRIDDLRDCGPGTLGQVIHAFMVRSGLDINFLNEDLQPEDDVDYLRMRSSGGHDIQYIVSGFGPDPAGEHALGLMNITCNSLAFNPVLARYASMPMFFITSAGYSRIYLN
;
A
#
# COMPACT_ATOMS: atom_id res chain seq x y z
N MET A 1 4.55 32.94 28.36
CA MET A 1 4.19 31.61 27.82
C MET A 1 2.68 31.48 27.99
N ALA A 2 1.89 31.69 26.93
CA ALA A 2 0.43 31.63 27.04
C ALA A 2 0.01 30.17 27.31
N THR A 3 -0.62 29.92 28.46
CA THR A 3 -1.24 28.64 28.78
C THR A 3 -2.30 28.34 27.73
N ARG A 4 -2.08 27.32 26.90
CA ARG A 4 -3.13 26.79 26.02
C ARG A 4 -4.36 26.51 26.90
N PRO A 5 -5.56 26.99 26.54
CA PRO A 5 -6.75 26.69 27.33
C PRO A 5 -6.93 25.17 27.33
N ALA A 6 -6.96 24.58 28.54
CA ALA A 6 -7.25 23.16 28.71
C ALA A 6 -8.64 22.88 28.12
N ILE A 7 -8.76 21.77 27.38
CA ILE A 7 -10.06 21.32 26.87
C ILE A 7 -10.98 21.09 28.08
N THR A 8 -12.14 21.74 28.09
CA THR A 8 -13.10 21.64 29.20
C THR A 8 -13.76 20.26 29.23
N GLU A 9 -14.23 19.81 30.40
CA GLU A 9 -14.94 18.53 30.53
C GLU A 9 -16.16 18.45 29.61
N LYS A 10 -16.87 19.57 29.41
CA LYS A 10 -17.98 19.68 28.46
C LYS A 10 -17.52 19.41 27.02
N ALA A 11 -16.37 19.94 26.62
CA ALA A 11 -15.81 19.67 25.30
C ALA A 11 -15.34 18.22 25.17
N ILE A 12 -14.74 17.63 26.21
CA ILE A 12 -14.37 16.20 26.25
C ILE A 12 -15.61 15.30 26.09
N ALA A 13 -16.69 15.59 26.82
CA ALA A 13 -17.94 14.85 26.75
C ALA A 13 -18.59 14.97 25.36
N TYR A 14 -18.55 16.16 24.75
CA TYR A 14 -19.01 16.41 23.39
C TYR A 14 -18.23 15.59 22.35
N PHE A 15 -16.89 15.60 22.37
CA PHE A 15 -16.08 14.83 21.41
C PHE A 15 -16.22 13.32 21.57
N ARG A 16 -16.62 12.86 22.77
CA ARG A 16 -16.88 11.44 23.06
C ARG A 16 -18.34 11.04 22.84
N SER A 17 -19.20 11.98 22.44
CA SER A 17 -20.65 11.78 22.23
C SER A 17 -21.32 11.00 23.36
N GLU A 18 -20.91 11.24 24.61
CA GLU A 18 -21.34 10.51 25.84
C GLU A 18 -21.26 8.97 25.76
N SER A 19 -20.60 8.45 24.72
CA SER A 19 -20.56 7.03 24.42
C SER A 19 -19.47 6.39 25.25
N LYS A 20 -19.85 5.48 26.15
CA LYS A 20 -18.89 4.64 26.86
C LYS A 20 -18.38 3.58 25.90
N PRO A 21 -17.05 3.42 25.73
CA PRO A 21 -16.49 2.26 25.04
C PRO A 21 -17.10 0.99 25.64
N VAL A 22 -17.44 0.00 24.81
CA VAL A 22 -17.98 -1.28 25.28
C VAL A 22 -17.03 -1.85 26.33
N ALA A 23 -17.52 -2.37 27.46
CA ALA A 23 -16.66 -2.93 28.50
C ALA A 23 -15.74 -4.02 27.89
N GLY A 24 -14.42 -3.82 27.97
CA GLY A 24 -13.39 -4.60 27.25
C GLY A 24 -12.56 -3.80 26.21
N SER A 25 -12.98 -2.59 25.85
CA SER A 25 -12.42 -1.80 24.74
C SER A 25 -11.15 -0.99 25.04
N VAL A 26 -10.34 -1.38 26.03
CA VAL A 26 -9.02 -0.74 26.25
C VAL A 26 -7.87 -1.76 26.11
N PRO A 27 -8.09 -3.06 26.35
CA PRO A 27 -7.19 -4.07 25.80
C PRO A 27 -7.63 -4.67 24.45
N LEU A 28 -8.92 -4.65 24.06
CA LEU A 28 -9.37 -5.24 22.79
C LEU A 28 -10.49 -4.41 22.16
N SER A 29 -10.16 -3.62 21.14
CA SER A 29 -11.14 -2.96 20.27
C SER A 29 -11.92 -4.02 19.48
N THR A 30 -13.12 -3.71 18.97
CA THR A 30 -13.72 -4.53 17.89
C THR A 30 -12.99 -4.36 16.56
N SER A 31 -12.10 -3.37 16.46
CA SER A 31 -11.22 -3.19 15.31
C SER A 31 -10.09 -4.22 15.33
N LYS A 32 -10.10 -5.14 14.36
CA LYS A 32 -8.99 -6.08 14.14
C LYS A 32 -7.62 -5.40 13.98
N TYR A 33 -7.60 -4.18 13.44
CA TYR A 33 -6.36 -3.40 13.26
C TYR A 33 -5.73 -2.99 14.59
N LEU A 34 -6.56 -2.59 15.58
CA LEU A 34 -6.07 -2.21 16.91
C LEU A 34 -5.67 -3.43 17.74
N ASN A 35 -6.15 -4.62 17.38
CA ASN A 35 -5.82 -5.88 18.05
C ASN A 35 -4.60 -6.57 17.45
N SER A 36 -4.03 -6.08 16.34
CA SER A 36 -2.74 -6.54 15.81
C SER A 36 -1.62 -5.64 16.35
N PRO A 37 -0.78 -6.13 17.30
CA PRO A 37 0.32 -5.34 17.84
C PRO A 37 1.30 -4.90 16.77
N LEU A 38 1.53 -5.75 15.76
CA LEU A 38 2.46 -5.46 14.67
C LEU A 38 1.91 -4.39 13.72
N PHE A 39 0.61 -4.44 13.38
CA PHE A 39 -0.02 -3.40 12.57
C PHE A 39 0.07 -2.03 13.26
N VAL A 40 -0.28 -1.97 14.55
CA VAL A 40 -0.21 -0.72 15.34
C VAL A 40 1.23 -0.22 15.42
N HIS A 41 2.18 -1.11 15.72
CA HIS A 41 3.59 -0.75 15.82
C HIS A 41 4.14 -0.18 14.52
N ALA A 42 3.95 -0.89 13.40
CA ALA A 42 4.42 -0.44 12.09
C ALA A 42 3.79 0.90 11.69
N PHE A 43 2.49 1.09 11.98
CA PHE A 43 1.78 2.32 11.63
C PHE A 43 2.31 3.50 12.44
N ALA A 44 2.49 3.31 13.75
CA ALA A 44 3.03 4.33 14.64
C ALA A 44 4.48 4.67 14.29
N GLN A 45 5.33 3.67 14.07
CA GLN A 45 6.73 3.86 13.67
C GLN A 45 6.82 4.66 12.37
N ARG A 46 6.02 4.30 11.36
CA ARG A 46 5.98 5.04 10.09
C ARG A 46 5.52 6.48 10.27
N SER A 47 4.49 6.69 11.09
CA SER A 47 3.89 8.01 11.29
C SER A 47 4.77 8.97 12.09
N LEU A 48 5.46 8.45 13.12
CA LEU A 48 6.12 9.26 14.14
C LEU A 48 7.64 9.37 13.97
N ARG A 49 8.25 8.57 13.09
CA ARG A 49 9.69 8.68 12.79
C ARG A 49 10.05 10.06 12.22
N ARG A 50 11.28 10.49 12.46
CA ARG A 50 11.76 11.79 11.95
C ARG A 50 11.87 11.75 10.43
N TYR A 51 11.74 12.93 9.82
CA TYR A 51 12.06 13.11 8.41
C TYR A 51 13.59 13.18 8.22
N GLY A 52 14.14 12.56 7.17
CA GLY A 52 15.58 12.57 6.86
C GLY A 52 16.34 11.31 7.32
N HIS A 53 17.62 11.47 7.68
CA HIS A 53 18.57 10.39 8.04
C HIS A 53 18.31 9.73 9.41
N ASP A 54 17.05 9.40 9.71
CA ASP A 54 16.68 8.69 10.94
C ASP A 54 16.61 7.18 10.67
N VAL A 55 15.59 6.78 9.90
CA VAL A 55 15.39 5.40 9.45
C VAL A 55 15.11 5.41 7.95
N PRO A 56 15.64 4.43 7.18
CA PRO A 56 15.39 4.33 5.75
C PRO A 56 13.89 4.35 5.42
N THR A 57 13.51 5.00 4.31
CA THR A 57 12.10 5.21 3.92
C THR A 57 11.27 3.92 3.86
N THR A 58 11.91 2.80 3.51
CA THR A 58 11.27 1.48 3.36
C THR A 58 11.51 0.54 4.55
N TYR A 59 12.16 1.01 5.63
CA TYR A 59 12.55 0.19 6.78
C TYR A 59 11.38 -0.58 7.42
N ASP A 60 10.22 0.07 7.52
CA ASP A 60 8.99 -0.42 8.14
C ASP A 60 8.12 -1.28 7.21
N VAL A 61 8.45 -1.35 5.91
CA VAL A 61 7.64 -2.08 4.91
C VAL A 61 7.48 -3.57 5.24
N PRO A 62 8.53 -4.31 5.68
CA PRO A 62 8.36 -5.72 6.08
C PRO A 62 7.40 -5.92 7.25
N ASP A 63 7.46 -5.04 8.25
CA ASP A 63 6.57 -5.09 9.43
C ASP A 63 5.14 -4.68 9.06
N MET A 64 5.00 -3.67 8.22
CA MET A 64 3.72 -3.27 7.64
C MET A 64 3.06 -4.43 6.89
N LEU A 65 3.77 -5.10 5.98
CA LEU A 65 3.21 -6.20 5.18
C LEU A 65 2.78 -7.37 6.07
N ARG A 66 3.57 -7.71 7.09
CA ARG A 66 3.20 -8.73 8.07
C ARG A 66 1.99 -8.32 8.92
N GLY A 67 1.97 -7.09 9.41
CA GLY A 67 0.82 -6.56 10.17
C GLY A 67 -0.46 -6.51 9.33
N ILE A 68 -0.38 -6.19 8.03
CA ILE A 68 -1.51 -6.27 7.10
C ILE A 68 -1.96 -7.73 6.93
N ALA A 69 -1.03 -8.66 6.78
CA ALA A 69 -1.36 -10.08 6.66
C ALA A 69 -2.09 -10.61 7.92
N ASP A 70 -1.64 -10.23 9.12
CA ASP A 70 -2.26 -10.64 10.40
C ASP A 70 -3.74 -10.27 10.50
N VAL A 71 -4.15 -9.18 9.85
CA VAL A 71 -5.52 -8.66 9.90
C VAL A 71 -6.31 -8.96 8.63
N THR A 72 -5.71 -9.61 7.63
CA THR A 72 -6.37 -9.93 6.37
C THR A 72 -7.14 -11.23 6.50
N ASP A 73 -8.43 -11.20 6.14
CA ASP A 73 -9.22 -12.42 5.98
C ASP A 73 -9.04 -12.93 4.54
N LEU A 74 -8.15 -13.91 4.37
CA LEU A 74 -7.85 -14.43 3.04
C LEU A 74 -9.01 -15.21 2.41
N GLU A 75 -9.93 -15.75 3.22
CA GLU A 75 -11.09 -16.46 2.69
C GLU A 75 -12.09 -15.47 2.11
N GLU A 76 -12.34 -14.35 2.81
CA GLU A 76 -13.14 -13.24 2.29
C GLU A 76 -12.55 -12.70 0.97
N VAL A 77 -11.23 -12.58 0.88
CA VAL A 77 -10.54 -12.11 -0.33
C VAL A 77 -10.65 -13.12 -1.48
N ARG A 78 -10.50 -14.42 -1.21
CA ARG A 78 -10.66 -15.47 -2.24
C ARG A 78 -12.09 -15.52 -2.77
N GLN A 79 -13.08 -15.45 -1.89
CA GLN A 79 -14.47 -15.35 -2.30
C GLN A 79 -14.71 -14.11 -3.19
N ALA A 80 -14.20 -12.95 -2.78
CA ALA A 80 -14.31 -11.72 -3.55
C ALA A 80 -13.62 -11.79 -4.92
N LEU A 81 -12.51 -12.53 -5.05
CA LEU A 81 -11.85 -12.80 -6.33
C LEU A 81 -12.73 -13.66 -7.24
N ASP A 82 -13.37 -14.71 -6.72
CA ASP A 82 -14.27 -15.56 -7.49
C ASP A 82 -15.51 -14.79 -7.96
N GLU A 83 -16.08 -13.94 -7.10
CA GLU A 83 -17.19 -13.04 -7.44
C GLU A 83 -16.80 -12.02 -8.52
N GLU A 84 -15.58 -11.45 -8.44
CA GLU A 84 -15.07 -10.54 -9.47
C GLU A 84 -14.87 -11.26 -10.80
N LYS A 85 -14.24 -12.45 -10.81
CA LYS A 85 -14.10 -13.25 -12.03
C LYS A 85 -15.46 -13.63 -12.63
N ALA A 86 -16.47 -13.87 -11.80
CA ALA A 86 -17.83 -14.18 -12.25
C ALA A 86 -18.51 -13.01 -12.96
N SER A 87 -18.33 -11.80 -12.44
CA SER A 87 -19.02 -10.59 -12.91
C SER A 87 -18.24 -9.79 -13.96
N ASN A 88 -16.92 -9.94 -14.03
CA ASN A 88 -16.03 -9.17 -14.89
C ASN A 88 -15.15 -10.10 -15.76
N PRO A 89 -15.59 -10.41 -17.01
CA PRO A 89 -14.85 -11.29 -17.91
C PRO A 89 -13.45 -10.79 -18.26
N ALA A 90 -13.25 -9.46 -18.35
CA ALA A 90 -11.95 -8.88 -18.64
C ALA A 90 -10.96 -9.08 -17.47
N PHE A 91 -11.44 -8.94 -16.24
CA PHE A 91 -10.65 -9.28 -15.06
C PHE A 91 -10.31 -10.77 -15.00
N ARG A 92 -11.28 -11.64 -15.29
CA ARG A 92 -11.06 -13.09 -15.37
C ARG A 92 -9.94 -13.43 -16.38
N GLU A 93 -10.04 -12.92 -17.60
CA GLU A 93 -9.02 -13.16 -18.62
C GLU A 93 -7.64 -12.66 -18.15
N TRP A 94 -7.59 -11.47 -17.56
CA TRP A 94 -6.35 -10.88 -17.06
C TRP A 94 -5.70 -11.68 -15.93
N ILE A 95 -6.50 -12.16 -14.97
CA ILE A 95 -5.99 -12.91 -13.81
C ILE A 95 -5.58 -14.34 -14.20
N GLU A 96 -6.36 -15.01 -15.05
CA GLU A 96 -6.08 -16.36 -15.54
C GLU A 96 -4.89 -16.41 -16.49
N ALA A 97 -4.56 -15.31 -17.18
CA ALA A 97 -3.42 -15.25 -18.08
C ALA A 97 -2.05 -15.32 -17.37
N ARG A 98 -2.00 -15.09 -16.05
CA ARG A 98 -0.80 -15.22 -15.20
C ARG A 98 0.46 -14.55 -15.77
N ARG A 99 0.30 -13.40 -16.43
CA ARG A 99 1.40 -12.66 -17.08
C ARG A 99 2.26 -11.93 -16.05
N ILE A 100 3.44 -12.48 -15.77
CA ILE A 100 4.48 -11.81 -14.98
C ILE A 100 5.40 -11.01 -15.92
N SER A 101 5.53 -9.72 -15.66
CA SER A 101 6.48 -8.85 -16.37
C SER A 101 7.81 -8.89 -15.64
N ARG A 102 8.91 -9.20 -16.36
CA ARG A 102 10.27 -9.14 -15.84
C ARG A 102 11.07 -8.18 -16.71
N TYR A 103 11.78 -7.24 -16.10
CA TYR A 103 12.49 -6.17 -16.79
C TYR A 103 14.00 -6.34 -16.58
N ARG A 104 14.71 -7.00 -17.51
CA ARG A 104 16.17 -7.11 -17.42
C ARG A 104 16.81 -5.98 -18.22
N ILE A 105 17.94 -5.45 -17.72
CA ILE A 105 18.68 -4.37 -18.41
C ILE A 105 18.99 -4.78 -19.86
N ASP A 106 19.51 -5.99 -20.06
CA ASP A 106 19.88 -6.48 -21.39
C ASP A 106 18.68 -6.60 -22.34
N ASP A 107 17.52 -7.02 -21.83
CA ASP A 107 16.28 -7.16 -22.63
C ASP A 107 15.75 -5.79 -23.10
N LEU A 108 16.05 -4.73 -22.36
CA LEU A 108 15.54 -3.38 -22.61
C LEU A 108 16.53 -2.47 -23.36
N ARG A 109 17.79 -2.89 -23.54
CA ARG A 109 18.87 -2.08 -24.11
C ARG A 109 18.53 -1.51 -25.48
N ASP A 110 17.84 -2.30 -26.30
CA ASP A 110 17.57 -1.98 -27.70
C ASP A 110 16.17 -1.34 -27.89
N CYS A 111 15.48 -0.99 -26.80
CA CYS A 111 14.21 -0.26 -26.85
C CYS A 111 14.39 1.15 -27.45
N GLY A 112 13.57 1.48 -28.45
CA GLY A 112 13.68 2.74 -29.19
C GLY A 112 13.33 3.99 -28.36
N PRO A 113 13.78 5.18 -28.80
CA PRO A 113 13.48 6.45 -28.14
C PRO A 113 11.98 6.69 -27.91
N GLY A 114 11.61 7.19 -26.73
CA GLY A 114 10.22 7.53 -26.37
C GLY A 114 9.37 6.34 -25.96
N THR A 115 9.94 5.13 -25.88
CA THR A 115 9.24 3.94 -25.39
C THR A 115 9.36 3.78 -23.88
N LEU A 116 8.38 3.14 -23.24
CA LEU A 116 8.45 2.81 -21.81
C LEU A 116 9.69 1.94 -21.51
N GLY A 117 10.02 0.98 -22.38
CA GLY A 117 11.19 0.12 -22.22
C GLY A 117 12.51 0.91 -22.17
N GLN A 118 12.66 1.94 -23.00
CA GLN A 118 13.83 2.83 -22.97
C GLN A 118 13.91 3.61 -21.65
N VAL A 119 12.77 4.09 -21.12
CA VAL A 119 12.73 4.83 -19.86
C VAL A 119 13.10 3.93 -18.68
N ILE A 120 12.56 2.71 -18.64
CA ILE A 120 12.88 1.69 -17.63
C ILE A 120 14.38 1.35 -17.67
N HIS A 121 14.90 1.05 -18.86
CA HIS A 121 16.33 0.77 -19.06
C HIS A 121 17.20 1.90 -18.51
N ALA A 122 16.89 3.14 -18.90
CA ALA A 122 17.66 4.30 -18.49
C ALA A 122 17.56 4.56 -16.97
N PHE A 123 16.42 4.25 -16.34
CA PHE A 123 16.29 4.30 -14.88
C PHE A 123 17.21 3.28 -14.21
N MET A 124 17.12 2.00 -14.58
CA MET A 124 17.89 0.91 -13.96
C MET A 124 19.40 1.13 -14.10
N VAL A 125 19.87 1.55 -15.28
CA VAL A 125 21.30 1.82 -15.52
C VAL A 125 21.81 3.01 -14.69
N ARG A 126 21.01 4.07 -14.52
CA ARG A 126 21.44 5.26 -13.76
C ARG A 126 21.37 5.06 -12.25
N SER A 127 20.34 4.38 -11.76
CA SER A 127 20.11 4.21 -10.32
C SER A 127 20.86 3.01 -9.74
N GLY A 128 21.18 2.01 -10.57
CA GLY A 128 21.69 0.71 -10.12
C GLY A 128 20.64 -0.13 -9.39
N LEU A 129 19.37 0.29 -9.38
CA LEU A 129 18.27 -0.44 -8.74
C LEU A 129 17.71 -1.49 -9.69
N ASP A 130 17.44 -2.68 -9.15
CA ASP A 130 16.68 -3.72 -9.85
C ASP A 130 15.20 -3.60 -9.49
N ILE A 131 14.35 -3.43 -10.51
CA ILE A 131 12.89 -3.33 -10.36
C ILE A 131 12.26 -4.70 -10.05
N ASN A 132 12.94 -5.80 -10.36
CA ASN A 132 12.40 -7.15 -10.16
C ASN A 132 12.71 -7.74 -8.78
N PHE A 133 13.44 -7.02 -7.93
CA PHE A 133 14.07 -7.56 -6.71
C PHE A 133 13.13 -8.32 -5.77
N LEU A 134 11.84 -7.98 -5.74
CA LEU A 134 10.85 -8.64 -4.87
C LEU A 134 10.36 -9.98 -5.41
N ASN A 135 10.44 -10.22 -6.73
CA ASN A 135 9.72 -11.32 -7.39
C ASN A 135 10.58 -12.07 -8.44
N GLU A 136 11.91 -11.90 -8.45
CA GLU A 136 12.79 -12.35 -9.54
C GLU A 136 12.64 -13.84 -9.90
N ASP A 137 12.37 -14.71 -8.92
CA ASP A 137 12.20 -16.16 -9.14
C ASP A 137 10.86 -16.71 -8.65
N LEU A 138 9.94 -15.85 -8.22
CA LEU A 138 8.66 -16.27 -7.71
C LEU A 138 7.67 -16.52 -8.86
N GLN A 139 6.85 -17.55 -8.68
CA GLN A 139 5.65 -17.83 -9.47
C GLN A 139 4.46 -17.82 -8.52
N PRO A 140 3.32 -17.23 -8.90
CA PRO A 140 2.15 -17.19 -8.03
C PRO A 140 1.56 -18.60 -7.86
N GLU A 141 1.25 -18.98 -6.63
CA GLU A 141 0.59 -20.27 -6.35
C GLU A 141 -0.92 -20.19 -6.57
N ASP A 142 -1.53 -19.06 -6.22
CA ASP A 142 -2.96 -18.81 -6.35
C ASP A 142 -3.29 -17.41 -6.90
N ASP A 143 -4.57 -17.10 -7.11
CA ASP A 143 -5.02 -15.78 -7.62
C ASP A 143 -4.62 -14.61 -6.69
N VAL A 144 -4.58 -14.85 -5.38
CA VAL A 144 -4.20 -13.83 -4.38
C VAL A 144 -2.72 -13.49 -4.53
N ASP A 145 -1.87 -14.50 -4.62
CA ASP A 145 -0.44 -14.33 -4.84
C ASP A 145 -0.15 -13.60 -6.14
N TYR A 146 -0.85 -13.94 -7.22
CA TYR A 146 -0.67 -13.23 -8.48
C TYR A 146 -1.08 -11.77 -8.40
N LEU A 147 -2.22 -11.44 -7.78
CA LEU A 147 -2.62 -10.05 -7.61
C LEU A 147 -1.59 -9.26 -6.78
N ARG A 148 -1.07 -9.85 -5.71
CA ARG A 148 -0.01 -9.26 -4.89
C ARG A 148 1.28 -9.04 -5.69
N MET A 149 1.74 -10.06 -6.42
CA MET A 149 2.93 -9.98 -7.25
C MET A 149 2.79 -8.94 -8.36
N ARG A 150 1.62 -8.84 -9.01
CA ARG A 150 1.31 -7.82 -10.02
C ARG A 150 1.32 -6.41 -9.44
N SER A 151 0.82 -6.25 -8.22
CA SER A 151 0.83 -4.96 -7.52
C SER A 151 2.26 -4.52 -7.19
N SER A 152 3.07 -5.44 -6.64
CA SER A 152 4.47 -5.16 -6.31
C SER A 152 5.34 -4.93 -7.54
N GLY A 153 5.29 -5.81 -8.54
CA GLY A 153 6.11 -5.68 -9.76
C GLY A 153 5.68 -4.55 -10.69
N GLY A 154 4.46 -4.02 -10.51
CA GLY A 154 3.96 -2.86 -11.25
C GLY A 154 4.26 -1.52 -10.58
N HIS A 155 4.57 -1.48 -9.28
CA HIS A 155 4.64 -0.25 -8.48
C HIS A 155 5.63 0.77 -9.05
N ASP A 156 6.88 0.36 -9.31
CA ASP A 156 7.90 1.27 -9.85
C ASP A 156 7.57 1.74 -11.27
N ILE A 157 6.87 0.90 -12.05
CA ILE A 157 6.39 1.27 -13.38
C ILE A 157 5.28 2.32 -13.29
N GLN A 158 4.44 2.26 -12.26
CA GLN A 158 3.39 3.25 -12.08
C GLN A 158 3.97 4.65 -11.83
N TYR A 159 5.09 4.78 -11.11
CA TYR A 159 5.79 6.07 -11.01
C TYR A 159 6.17 6.63 -12.39
N ILE A 160 6.78 5.78 -13.22
CA ILE A 160 7.22 6.17 -14.56
C ILE A 160 6.03 6.61 -15.44
N VAL A 161 4.95 5.84 -15.44
CA VAL A 161 3.79 6.08 -16.32
C VAL A 161 2.94 7.25 -15.84
N SER A 162 2.76 7.42 -14.53
CA SER A 162 1.99 8.54 -13.96
C SER A 162 2.75 9.86 -13.97
N GLY A 163 4.09 9.81 -14.01
CA GLY A 163 4.95 10.98 -13.82
C GLY A 163 5.06 11.43 -12.36
N PHE A 164 4.51 10.66 -11.41
CA PHE A 164 4.75 10.90 -9.99
C PHE A 164 6.17 10.50 -9.63
N GLY A 165 6.86 11.35 -8.87
CA GLY A 165 8.21 11.06 -8.39
C GLY A 165 8.21 10.02 -7.27
N PRO A 166 9.33 9.31 -7.04
CA PRO A 166 9.51 8.41 -5.89
C PRO A 166 9.79 9.19 -4.59
N ASP A 167 9.37 10.45 -4.52
CA ASP A 167 9.44 11.30 -3.33
C ASP A 167 8.14 11.17 -2.51
N PRO A 168 8.10 11.63 -1.25
CA PRO A 168 6.92 11.49 -0.40
C PRO A 168 5.62 12.03 -1.00
N ALA A 169 5.65 13.16 -1.73
CA ALA A 169 4.45 13.72 -2.33
C ALA A 169 3.98 12.86 -3.52
N GLY A 170 4.92 12.39 -4.34
CA GLY A 170 4.61 11.47 -5.44
C GLY A 170 4.08 10.11 -4.95
N GLU A 171 4.63 9.56 -3.87
CA GLU A 171 4.12 8.33 -3.22
C GLU A 171 2.66 8.52 -2.75
N HIS A 172 2.32 9.68 -2.17
CA HIS A 172 0.94 9.99 -1.78
C HIS A 172 0.01 10.11 -2.99
N ALA A 173 0.45 10.80 -4.04
CA ALA A 173 -0.33 10.92 -5.27
C ALA A 173 -0.58 9.55 -5.92
N LEU A 174 0.46 8.72 -5.98
CA LEU A 174 0.36 7.35 -6.49
C LEU A 174 -0.56 6.50 -5.61
N GLY A 175 -0.47 6.61 -4.29
CA GLY A 175 -1.34 5.89 -3.37
C GLY A 175 -2.81 6.23 -3.55
N LEU A 176 -3.15 7.51 -3.68
CA LEU A 176 -4.52 7.97 -3.94
C LEU A 176 -5.03 7.54 -5.33
N MET A 177 -4.17 7.59 -6.35
CA MET A 177 -4.49 7.07 -7.68
C MET A 177 -4.83 5.58 -7.60
N ASN A 178 -4.00 4.77 -6.96
CA ASN A 178 -4.22 3.33 -6.81
C ASN A 178 -5.51 3.01 -6.04
N ILE A 179 -5.78 3.70 -4.93
CA ILE A 179 -7.02 3.55 -4.17
C ILE A 179 -8.24 3.85 -5.05
N THR A 180 -8.17 4.91 -5.85
CA THR A 180 -9.26 5.33 -6.73
C THR A 180 -9.47 4.32 -7.86
N CYS A 181 -8.40 3.93 -8.56
CA CYS A 181 -8.46 2.97 -9.65
C CYS A 181 -8.96 1.60 -9.18
N ASN A 182 -8.46 1.10 -8.06
CA ASN A 182 -8.93 -0.17 -7.49
C ASN A 182 -10.42 -0.12 -7.12
N SER A 183 -10.89 1.01 -6.58
CA SER A 183 -12.31 1.19 -6.22
C SER A 183 -13.23 1.29 -7.44
N LEU A 184 -12.70 1.67 -8.59
CA LEU A 184 -13.43 1.68 -9.86
C LEU A 184 -13.39 0.32 -10.57
N ALA A 185 -12.31 -0.44 -10.38
CA ALA A 185 -12.04 -1.66 -11.13
C ALA A 185 -12.55 -2.93 -10.43
N PHE A 186 -12.67 -2.93 -9.10
CA PHE A 186 -12.98 -4.11 -8.30
C PHE A 186 -14.18 -3.91 -7.38
N ASN A 187 -14.79 -5.03 -6.99
CA ASN A 187 -15.75 -5.05 -5.89
C ASN A 187 -15.13 -4.52 -4.57
N PRO A 188 -15.95 -4.07 -3.60
CA PRO A 188 -15.46 -3.36 -2.42
C PRO A 188 -14.43 -4.14 -1.57
N VAL A 189 -14.58 -5.46 -1.45
CA VAL A 189 -13.66 -6.29 -0.65
C VAL A 189 -12.30 -6.35 -1.33
N LEU A 190 -12.28 -6.64 -2.63
CA LEU A 190 -11.06 -6.75 -3.41
C LEU A 190 -10.37 -5.38 -3.58
N ALA A 191 -11.13 -4.32 -3.80
CA ALA A 191 -10.64 -2.95 -3.82
C ALA A 191 -9.95 -2.56 -2.51
N ARG A 192 -10.56 -2.89 -1.35
CA ARG A 192 -9.98 -2.68 -0.02
C ARG A 192 -8.68 -3.47 0.15
N TYR A 193 -8.67 -4.74 -0.23
CA TYR A 193 -7.49 -5.60 -0.13
C TYR A 193 -6.32 -5.07 -0.97
N ALA A 194 -6.55 -4.84 -2.27
CA ALA A 194 -5.53 -4.35 -3.20
C ALA A 194 -4.98 -2.97 -2.82
N SER A 195 -5.79 -2.15 -2.15
CA SER A 195 -5.40 -0.80 -1.74
C SER A 195 -4.68 -0.73 -0.40
N MET A 196 -4.73 -1.78 0.42
CA MET A 196 -4.30 -1.73 1.82
C MET A 196 -2.84 -1.28 2.02
N PRO A 197 -1.85 -1.80 1.26
CA PRO A 197 -0.46 -1.36 1.42
C PRO A 197 -0.27 0.13 1.11
N MET A 198 -0.83 0.61 -0.01
CA MET A 198 -0.72 2.02 -0.41
C MET A 198 -1.49 2.95 0.53
N PHE A 199 -2.66 2.52 1.00
CA PHE A 199 -3.42 3.23 2.02
C PHE A 199 -2.60 3.37 3.30
N PHE A 200 -1.97 2.31 3.78
CA PHE A 200 -1.12 2.34 4.98
C PHE A 200 0.04 3.32 4.79
N ILE A 201 0.79 3.18 3.69
CA ILE A 201 1.93 4.02 3.36
C ILE A 201 1.54 5.49 3.34
N THR A 202 0.42 5.81 2.68
CA THR A 202 -0.08 7.17 2.46
C THR A 202 -0.62 7.78 3.75
N SER A 203 -1.46 7.06 4.48
CA SER A 203 -2.11 7.57 5.70
C SER A 203 -1.10 7.81 6.82
N ALA A 204 -0.23 6.84 7.10
CA ALA A 204 0.83 7.00 8.09
C ALA A 204 1.89 8.00 7.60
N GLY A 205 2.26 7.95 6.33
CA GLY A 205 3.29 8.80 5.74
C GLY A 205 2.95 10.29 5.76
N TYR A 206 1.66 10.65 5.65
CA TYR A 206 1.23 12.05 5.57
C TYR A 206 1.64 12.85 6.82
N SER A 207 1.54 12.20 7.99
CA SER A 207 1.97 12.81 9.26
C SER A 207 3.45 13.18 9.28
N ARG A 208 4.31 12.44 8.55
CA ARG A 208 5.75 12.74 8.48
C ARG A 208 6.05 14.05 7.78
N ILE A 209 5.22 14.44 6.80
CA ILE A 209 5.35 15.70 6.06
C ILE A 209 5.00 16.89 6.95
N TYR A 210 4.04 16.70 7.88
CA TYR A 210 3.53 17.80 8.71
C TYR A 210 4.26 17.93 10.04
N LEU A 211 4.68 16.81 10.65
CA LEU A 211 5.29 16.81 11.99
C LEU A 211 6.78 17.14 12.00
N ASN A 212 7.43 17.27 10.83
CA ASN A 212 8.86 17.56 10.71
C ASN A 212 9.11 18.69 9.71
#